data_AF-A0A2M7VKL1-F1
#
_entry.id   AF-A0A2M7VKL1-F1
#
_cell.length_a   1.000
_cell.length_b   1.000
_cell.length_c   1.000
_cell.angle_alpha   90.00
_cell.angle_beta   90.00
_cell.angle_gamma   90.00
#
_symmetry.space_group_name_H-M   'P 1'
#
loop_
_entity.id
_entity.type
_entity.pdbx_description
1 polymer ?
#
loop_
_entity_poly.entity_id
_entity_poly.type
_entity_poly.pdbx_seq_one_letter_code
_entity_poly.pdbx_strand_id
1 'polypeptide(L)'
;MKQFFWQIILGILGLYLAILLVPGVTISGGQELTQPGIKTLFLAGVVLGLINFFIKPIIKIITFPLRLLTLGLFGLIINMAMVWIVDVLFPELIIANLSALFWTSLIVWLLSWTGPGREPKRV
;
A
#
# COMPACT_ATOMS: atom_id res chain seq x y z
N MET A 1 4.88 -6.39 18.12
CA MET A 1 5.20 -4.94 18.06
C MET A 1 6.15 -4.58 16.91
N LYS A 2 7.32 -5.21 16.75
CA LYS A 2 8.27 -4.88 15.65
C LYS A 2 7.65 -4.92 14.23
N GLN A 3 6.75 -5.88 13.99
CA GLN A 3 6.07 -6.05 12.70
C GLN A 3 5.06 -4.93 12.37
N PHE A 4 4.54 -4.23 13.37
CA PHE A 4 3.59 -3.12 13.18
C PHE A 4 4.31 -1.88 12.66
N PHE A 5 5.39 -1.46 13.34
CA PHE A 5 6.21 -0.33 12.92
C PHE A 5 6.77 -0.51 11.51
N TRP A 6 7.16 -1.74 11.15
CA TRP A 6 7.65 -2.02 9.81
C TRP A 6 6.58 -1.81 8.74
N GLN A 7 5.33 -2.17 9.00
CA GLN A 7 4.24 -1.97 8.03
C GLN A 7 3.88 -0.51 7.83
N ILE A 8 4.00 0.31 8.88
CA ILE A 8 3.85 1.77 8.76
C ILE A 8 4.97 2.36 7.90
N ILE A 9 6.22 2.00 8.17
CA ILE A 9 7.37 2.49 7.39
C ILE A 9 7.22 2.09 5.92
N LEU A 10 6.84 0.84 5.65
CA LEU A 10 6.58 0.35 4.29
C LEU A 10 5.39 1.04 3.63
N GLY A 11 4.33 1.38 4.38
CA GLY A 11 3.18 2.11 3.87
C GLY A 11 3.56 3.52 3.42
N ILE A 12 4.32 4.24 4.25
CA ILE A 12 4.84 5.58 3.94
C ILE A 12 5.80 5.52 2.74
N LEU A 13 6.80 4.62 2.78
CA LEU A 13 7.76 4.46 1.69
C LEU A 13 7.09 4.03 0.38
N GLY A 14 6.11 3.12 0.45
CA GLY A 14 5.39 2.64 -0.73
C GLY A 14 4.55 3.73 -1.37
N LEU A 15 3.87 4.54 -0.57
CA LEU A 15 3.11 5.67 -1.09
C LEU A 15 4.03 6.76 -1.65
N TYR A 16 5.15 7.03 -0.99
CA TYR A 16 6.16 7.98 -1.46
C TYR A 16 6.77 7.55 -2.81
N LEU A 17 7.18 6.29 -2.94
CA LEU A 17 7.70 5.77 -4.20
C LEU A 17 6.62 5.74 -5.29
N ALA A 18 5.37 5.49 -4.93
CA ALA A 18 4.27 5.51 -5.89
C ALA A 18 4.05 6.91 -6.49
N ILE A 19 4.11 7.96 -5.68
CA ILE A 19 4.03 9.35 -6.17
C ILE A 19 5.18 9.67 -7.14
N LEU A 20 6.38 9.13 -6.88
CA LEU A 20 7.55 9.39 -7.71
C LEU A 20 7.57 8.57 -9.02
N LEU A 21 7.19 7.30 -8.95
CA LEU A 21 7.38 6.33 -10.04
C LEU A 21 6.12 6.11 -10.88
N VAL A 22 4.93 6.41 -10.35
CA VAL A 22 3.67 6.09 -11.00
C VAL A 22 3.02 7.37 -11.53
N PRO A 23 3.02 7.59 -12.86
CA PRO A 23 2.29 8.70 -13.45
C PRO A 23 0.78 8.51 -13.20
N GLY A 24 0.18 9.47 -12.50
CA GLY A 24 -1.24 9.42 -12.11
C GLY A 24 -1.48 9.28 -10.61
N VAL A 25 -0.45 9.25 -9.77
CA VAL A 25 -0.58 9.38 -8.31
C VAL A 25 -0.14 10.79 -7.91
N THR A 26 -1.07 11.63 -7.47
CA THR A 26 -0.78 13.01 -7.05
C THR A 26 -1.43 13.33 -5.70
N ILE A 27 -0.91 14.33 -4.99
CA ILE A 27 -1.52 14.84 -3.77
C ILE A 27 -2.03 16.26 -4.03
N SER A 28 -3.34 16.43 -4.13
CA SER A 28 -4.02 17.72 -4.24
C SER A 28 -4.26 18.31 -2.86
N GLY A 29 -3.24 18.95 -2.30
CA GLY A 29 -3.33 19.60 -1.00
C GLY A 29 -2.21 20.62 -0.81
N GLY A 30 -2.43 21.83 -1.33
CA GLY A 30 -1.59 23.01 -1.10
C GLY A 30 -0.41 23.16 -2.06
N GLN A 31 -0.64 23.93 -3.13
CA GLN A 31 0.31 24.62 -4.01
C GLN A 31 1.64 23.91 -4.36
N GLU A 32 1.68 23.57 -5.64
CA GLU A 32 2.84 23.37 -6.50
C GLU A 32 3.45 21.98 -6.55
N LEU A 33 3.71 21.61 -7.81
CA LEU A 33 4.27 20.40 -8.38
C LEU A 33 5.71 20.08 -7.89
N THR A 34 6.03 20.31 -6.61
CA THR A 34 7.40 20.12 -6.09
C THR A 34 7.47 19.61 -4.66
N GLN A 35 6.42 19.70 -3.82
CA GLN A 35 6.41 19.01 -2.54
C GLN A 35 5.08 18.31 -2.26
N PRO A 36 5.05 16.98 -2.09
CA PRO A 36 3.86 16.33 -1.53
C PRO A 36 3.60 16.98 -0.17
N GLY A 37 2.35 17.34 0.13
CA GLY A 37 1.98 17.80 1.47
C GLY A 37 2.45 16.76 2.47
N ILE A 38 3.60 17.01 3.13
CA ILE A 38 4.34 16.00 3.91
C ILE A 38 3.43 15.39 4.97
N LYS A 39 2.55 16.21 5.53
CA LYS A 39 1.51 15.80 6.48
C LYS A 39 0.53 14.80 5.87
N THR A 40 0.00 15.04 4.69
CA THR A 40 -0.95 14.15 4.00
C THR A 40 -0.28 12.85 3.60
N LEU A 41 0.93 12.91 3.02
CA LEU A 41 1.70 11.72 2.67
C LEU A 41 1.98 10.85 3.90
N PHE A 42 2.42 11.48 4.99
CA PHE A 42 2.70 10.79 6.24
C PHE A 42 1.43 10.15 6.80
N LEU A 43 0.32 10.89 6.88
CA LEU A 43 -0.94 10.40 7.43
C LEU A 43 -1.52 9.26 6.57
N ALA A 44 -1.53 9.41 5.25
CA ALA A 44 -1.97 8.39 4.30
C ALA A 44 -1.09 7.14 4.35
N GLY A 45 0.24 7.30 4.40
CA GLY A 45 1.19 6.20 4.55
C GLY A 45 1.03 5.43 5.86
N VAL A 46 0.79 6.15 6.97
CA VAL A 46 0.50 5.54 8.28
C VAL A 46 -0.79 4.74 8.23
N VAL A 47 -1.86 5.31 7.66
CA VAL A 47 -3.14 4.60 7.51
C VAL A 47 -3.00 3.39 6.58
N LEU A 48 -2.23 3.49 5.49
CA LEU A 48 -1.93 2.36 4.62
C LEU A 48 -1.22 1.23 5.39
N GLY A 49 -0.23 1.58 6.22
CA GLY A 49 0.44 0.63 7.10
C GLY A 49 -0.50 -0.02 8.12
N LEU A 50 -1.42 0.77 8.69
CA LEU A 50 -2.43 0.32 9.65
C LEU A 50 -3.42 -0.66 9.01
N ILE A 51 -3.91 -0.33 7.82
CA ILE A 51 -4.79 -1.18 7.00
C ILE A 51 -4.07 -2.48 6.65
N ASN A 52 -2.81 -2.41 6.22
CA ASN A 52 -2.02 -3.59 5.93
C ASN A 52 -1.80 -4.48 7.16
N PHE A 53 -1.79 -3.91 8.36
CA PHE A 53 -1.58 -4.67 9.58
C PHE A 53 -2.87 -5.32 10.09
N PHE A 54 -3.97 -4.56 10.13
CA PHE A 54 -5.23 -5.04 10.70
C PHE A 54 -6.16 -5.68 9.66
N ILE A 55 -6.35 -5.04 8.51
CA ILE A 55 -7.35 -5.45 7.51
C ILE A 55 -6.82 -6.59 6.63
N LYS A 56 -5.57 -6.49 6.16
CA LYS A 56 -4.96 -7.50 5.29
C LYS A 56 -5.01 -8.93 5.85
N PRO A 57 -4.68 -9.24 7.12
CA PRO A 57 -4.76 -10.62 7.62
C PRO A 57 -6.19 -11.16 7.65
N ILE A 58 -7.18 -10.32 7.96
CA ILE A 58 -8.59 -10.69 7.99
C ILE A 58 -9.07 -11.03 6.57
N ILE A 59 -8.83 -10.12 5.61
CA ILE A 59 -9.18 -10.34 4.21
C ILE A 59 -8.45 -11.55 3.65
N LYS A 60 -7.17 -11.75 4.03
CA LYS A 60 -6.41 -12.94 3.64
C LYS A 60 -7.16 -14.21 4.06
N ILE A 61 -7.61 -14.33 5.29
CA ILE A 61 -8.33 -15.53 5.75
C ILE A 61 -9.60 -15.76 4.93
N ILE A 62 -10.43 -14.73 4.77
CA ILE A 62 -11.72 -14.83 4.05
C ILE A 62 -11.50 -15.19 2.57
N THR A 63 -10.50 -14.59 1.94
CA THR A 63 -10.19 -14.77 0.51
C THR A 63 -9.27 -15.95 0.22
N PHE A 64 -8.85 -16.70 1.24
CA PHE A 64 -7.95 -17.84 1.07
C PHE A 64 -8.43 -18.89 0.05
N PRO A 65 -9.69 -19.38 0.09
CA PRO A 65 -10.18 -20.33 -0.91
C PRO A 65 -10.17 -19.73 -2.32
N LEU A 66 -10.60 -18.48 -2.47
CA LEU A 66 -10.56 -17.77 -3.76
C LEU A 66 -9.13 -17.59 -4.28
N ARG A 67 -8.18 -17.29 -3.40
CA ARG A 67 -6.76 -17.17 -3.75
C ARG A 67 -6.17 -18.50 -4.19
N LEU A 68 -6.60 -19.62 -3.62
CA LEU A 68 -6.20 -20.95 -4.11
C LEU A 68 -6.80 -21.23 -5.49
N LEU A 69 -8.08 -20.95 -5.70
CA LEU A 69 -8.77 -21.15 -6.99
C LEU A 69 -8.19 -20.28 -8.11
N THR A 70 -7.71 -19.08 -7.79
CA THR A 70 -7.12 -18.13 -8.75
C THR A 70 -5.60 -18.23 -8.83
N LEU A 71 -4.97 -19.28 -8.27
CA LEU A 71 -3.52 -19.47 -8.24
C LEU A 71 -2.74 -18.28 -7.66
N GLY A 72 -3.34 -17.55 -6.72
CA GLY A 72 -2.75 -16.38 -6.07
C GLY A 72 -3.01 -15.05 -6.78
N LEU A 73 -3.63 -15.02 -7.97
CA LEU A 73 -3.93 -13.79 -8.71
C LEU A 73 -4.85 -12.84 -7.92
N PHE A 74 -5.82 -13.39 -7.18
CA PHE A 74 -6.71 -12.58 -6.33
C PHE A 74 -5.96 -11.85 -5.20
N GLY A 75 -4.73 -12.26 -4.89
CA GLY A 75 -3.85 -11.52 -3.97
C GLY A 75 -3.49 -10.12 -4.47
N LEU A 76 -3.33 -9.93 -5.79
CA LEU A 76 -3.07 -8.61 -6.38
C LEU A 76 -4.27 -7.68 -6.20
N ILE A 77 -5.47 -8.20 -6.44
CA ILE A 77 -6.72 -7.45 -6.26
C ILE A 77 -6.85 -6.96 -4.82
N ILE A 78 -6.52 -7.81 -3.83
CA ILE A 78 -6.55 -7.39 -2.42
C ILE A 78 -5.53 -6.28 -2.14
N ASN A 79 -4.30 -6.39 -2.65
CA ASN A 79 -3.29 -5.34 -2.46
C ASN A 79 -3.75 -4.01 -3.10
N MET A 80 -4.32 -4.06 -4.30
CA MET A 80 -4.93 -2.88 -4.95
C MET A 80 -6.08 -2.32 -4.11
N ALA A 81 -6.95 -3.19 -3.58
CA ALA A 81 -8.05 -2.77 -2.73
C ALA A 81 -7.56 -2.05 -1.46
N MET A 82 -6.44 -2.48 -0.86
CA MET A 82 -5.89 -1.80 0.32
C MET A 82 -5.41 -0.39 -0.01
N VAL A 83 -4.75 -0.21 -1.17
CA VAL A 83 -4.33 1.11 -1.65
C VAL A 83 -5.54 1.97 -2.00
N TRP A 84 -6.54 1.39 -2.65
CA TRP A 84 -7.77 2.07 -3.02
C TRP A 84 -8.57 2.54 -1.80
N ILE A 85 -8.61 1.77 -0.71
CA ILE A 85 -9.22 2.22 0.54
C ILE A 85 -8.53 3.49 1.05
N VAL A 86 -7.21 3.59 0.96
CA VAL A 86 -6.47 4.79 1.38
C VAL A 86 -6.76 5.97 0.46
N ASP A 87 -6.79 5.76 -0.85
CA ASP A 87 -7.20 6.76 -1.84
C ASP A 87 -8.59 7.33 -1.52
N VAL A 88 -9.56 6.49 -1.19
CA VAL A 88 -10.90 6.92 -0.80
C VAL A 88 -10.94 7.65 0.55
N LEU A 89 -10.09 7.26 1.50
CA LEU A 89 -10.03 7.88 2.83
C LEU A 89 -9.33 9.24 2.83
N PHE A 90 -8.46 9.50 1.86
CA PHE A 90 -7.68 10.73 1.74
C PHE A 90 -8.04 11.42 0.44
N PRO A 91 -9.04 12.33 0.43
CA PRO A 91 -9.46 13.02 -0.80
C PRO A 91 -8.34 13.87 -1.42
N GLU A 92 -7.33 14.22 -0.64
CA GLU A 92 -6.13 14.89 -1.13
C GLU A 92 -5.21 13.93 -1.91
N LEU A 93 -5.24 12.62 -1.65
CA LEU A 93 -4.55 11.62 -2.46
C LEU A 93 -5.41 11.29 -3.67
N ILE A 94 -4.88 11.54 -4.87
CA ILE A 94 -5.57 11.26 -6.13
C ILE A 94 -4.80 10.17 -6.85
N ILE A 95 -5.44 9.01 -7.01
CA ILE A 95 -4.98 7.96 -7.91
C ILE A 95 -5.86 7.96 -9.16
N ALA A 96 -5.36 8.57 -10.23
CA ALA A 96 -6.14 8.93 -11.41
C ALA A 96 -6.74 7.75 -12.19
N ASN A 97 -6.09 6.59 -12.19
CA ASN A 97 -6.46 5.46 -13.04
C ASN A 97 -6.26 4.10 -12.36
N LEU A 98 -6.95 3.07 -12.86
CA LEU A 98 -6.75 1.68 -12.41
C LEU A 98 -5.30 1.20 -12.61
N SER A 99 -4.64 1.66 -13.67
CA SER A 99 -3.22 1.39 -13.92
C SER A 99 -2.33 1.97 -12.82
N ALA A 100 -2.63 3.19 -12.35
CA ALA A 100 -1.90 3.81 -11.26
C ALA A 100 -2.11 3.04 -9.94
N LEU A 101 -3.34 2.63 -9.63
CA LEU A 101 -3.62 1.73 -8.50
C LEU A 101 -2.84 0.42 -8.59
N PHE A 102 -2.78 -0.17 -9.79
CA PHE A 102 -2.04 -1.41 -10.01
C PHE A 102 -0.55 -1.23 -9.73
N TRP A 103 0.10 -0.24 -10.34
CA TRP A 103 1.52 0.02 -10.15
C TRP A 103 1.86 0.42 -8.70
N THR A 104 1.02 1.25 -8.06
CA THR A 104 1.17 1.59 -6.63
C THR A 104 1.10 0.34 -5.76
N SER A 105 0.11 -0.52 -5.99
CA SER A 105 -0.03 -1.78 -5.23
C SER A 105 1.15 -2.72 -5.43
N LEU A 106 1.72 -2.73 -6.65
CA LEU A 106 2.88 -3.55 -6.99
C LEU A 106 4.13 -3.06 -6.27
N ILE A 107 4.35 -1.73 -6.21
CA ILE A 107 5.44 -1.12 -5.46
C ILE A 107 5.33 -1.45 -3.98
N VAL A 108 4.15 -1.25 -3.38
CA VAL A 108 3.90 -1.57 -1.96
C VAL A 108 4.11 -3.06 -1.70
N TRP A 109 3.68 -3.93 -2.62
CA TRP A 109 3.90 -5.37 -2.52
C TRP A 109 5.38 -5.74 -2.61
N LEU A 110 6.14 -5.16 -3.54
CA LEU A 110 7.58 -5.36 -3.68
C LEU A 110 8.35 -4.88 -2.45
N LEU A 111 8.02 -3.70 -1.92
CA LEU A 111 8.63 -3.20 -0.68
C LEU A 111 8.28 -4.09 0.52
N SER A 112 7.07 -4.66 0.55
CA SER A 112 6.71 -5.60 1.61
C SER A 112 7.55 -6.89 1.57
N TRP A 113 8.17 -7.21 0.43
CA TRP A 113 9.14 -8.30 0.33
C TRP A 113 10.43 -7.95 1.05
N THR A 114 10.95 -6.73 0.91
CA THR A 114 12.26 -6.33 1.46
C THR A 114 12.25 -6.16 2.98
N GLY A 115 11.10 -6.29 3.63
CA GLY A 115 11.02 -6.26 5.09
C GLY A 115 11.71 -7.43 5.79
N PRO A 116 12.23 -7.21 7.02
CA PRO A 116 13.10 -8.14 7.75
C PRO A 116 12.39 -9.43 8.21
N GLY A 117 11.13 -9.63 7.87
CA GLY A 117 10.34 -10.81 8.25
C GLY A 117 10.64 -12.07 7.42
N ARG A 118 11.71 -12.09 6.63
CA ARG A 118 12.14 -13.25 5.83
C ARG A 118 13.52 -13.75 6.21
N GLU A 119 13.88 -13.71 7.48
CA GLU A 119 14.83 -14.70 7.96
C GLU A 119 14.10 -16.05 7.88
N PRO A 120 14.51 -16.98 6.99
CA PRO A 120 14.11 -18.36 7.20
C PRO A 120 14.57 -18.68 8.61
N LYS A 121 13.63 -19.00 9.51
CA LYS A 121 13.99 -19.68 10.75
C LYS A 121 14.71 -20.94 10.30
N ARG A 122 16.04 -20.89 10.33
CA ARG A 122 16.91 -22.05 10.23
C ARG A 122 16.56 -22.87 11.47
N VAL A 123 15.60 -23.78 11.30
CA VAL A 123 15.42 -24.92 12.18
C VAL A 123 16.36 -26.01 11.67
#